data_AF-Q6J8H2-F1
#
_entry.id   AF-Q6J8H2-F1
#
_cell.length_a   1.000
_cell.length_b   1.000
_cell.length_c   1.000
_cell.angle_alpha   90.00
_cell.angle_beta   90.00
_cell.angle_gamma   90.00
#
_symmetry.space_group_name_H-M   'P 1'
#
loop_
_entity.id
_entity.type
_entity.pdbx_description
1 polymer ?
#
loop_
_entity_poly.entity_id
_entity_poly.type
_entity_poly.pdbx_seq_one_letter_code
_entity_poly.pdbx_strand_id
1 'polypeptide(L)'
;NNLFKSTQMEVTFGVIMLAINNKEPKVFSLLELLKLFLNHRKTVIIRRTIFELQKARARAHILEGLKIALDNIDAVINLIKTSADTNSARDGLMAKFGLSELQSNAILDMRLSKLTGLEREKLEAELKEILELIEKLDAILKSETLIENIIRDELLEIKSKFKCPRITDIVDDYDDIDVEDLIPNENMVVTITHRGYIKRVPSKSYEKQKRGGKGKVAVTTYDDDFIESFFTCMSHDTL
;
A
#
# COMPACT_ATOMS: atom_id res chain seq x y z
N ASN A 1 -4.41 30.51 -18.53
CA ASN A 1 -5.74 30.06 -19.00
C ASN A 1 -5.63 29.39 -20.38
N ASN A 2 -5.37 30.12 -21.48
CA ASN A 2 -5.27 29.54 -22.84
C ASN A 2 -4.37 28.30 -22.96
N LEU A 3 -3.19 28.34 -22.32
CA LEU A 3 -2.23 27.24 -22.37
C LEU A 3 -2.72 25.98 -21.65
N PHE A 4 -3.41 26.10 -20.51
CA PHE A 4 -3.96 24.96 -19.78
C PHE A 4 -5.05 24.24 -20.62
N LYS A 5 -5.95 25.00 -21.26
CA LYS A 5 -6.99 24.42 -22.14
C LYS A 5 -6.45 23.83 -23.45
N SER A 6 -5.38 24.39 -24.00
CA SER A 6 -4.91 24.03 -25.36
C SER A 6 -3.73 23.07 -25.37
N THR A 7 -3.19 22.69 -24.21
CA THR A 7 -2.02 21.81 -24.09
C THR A 7 -2.24 20.74 -23.03
N GLN A 8 -1.32 19.78 -22.91
CA GLN A 8 -1.37 18.71 -21.90
C GLN A 8 -0.87 19.14 -20.51
N MET A 9 -0.83 20.44 -20.22
CA MET A 9 -0.48 20.92 -18.88
C MET A 9 -1.60 20.64 -17.86
N GLU A 10 -2.83 20.44 -18.33
CA GLU A 10 -3.97 19.99 -17.54
C GLU A 10 -4.62 18.81 -18.23
N VAL A 11 -4.84 17.70 -17.51
CA VAL A 11 -5.42 16.47 -18.06
C VAL A 11 -6.37 15.84 -17.07
N THR A 12 -7.47 15.28 -17.57
CA THR A 12 -8.39 14.49 -16.75
C THR A 12 -7.87 13.06 -16.61
N PHE A 13 -8.02 12.48 -15.42
CA PHE A 13 -7.64 11.09 -15.15
C PHE A 13 -8.84 10.28 -14.67
N GLY A 14 -9.25 9.29 -15.47
CA GLY A 14 -10.34 8.39 -15.12
C GLY A 14 -9.92 7.37 -14.07
N VAL A 15 -10.45 7.50 -12.85
CA VAL A 15 -10.15 6.57 -11.75
C VAL A 15 -11.17 5.44 -11.73
N ILE A 16 -10.71 4.19 -11.89
CA ILE A 16 -11.52 2.99 -11.66
C ILE A 16 -10.75 1.97 -10.82
N MET A 17 -11.34 1.58 -9.68
CA MET A 17 -10.78 0.54 -8.80
C MET A 17 -11.24 -0.86 -9.25
N LEU A 18 -10.75 -1.32 -10.40
CA LEU A 18 -11.05 -2.64 -10.96
C LEU A 18 -9.91 -3.62 -10.66
N ALA A 19 -10.23 -4.77 -10.06
CA ALA A 19 -9.27 -5.85 -9.82
C ALA A 19 -9.95 -7.23 -9.88
N ILE A 20 -9.17 -8.30 -9.70
CA ILE A 20 -9.68 -9.68 -9.72
C ILE A 20 -9.97 -10.14 -8.28
N ASN A 21 -11.19 -10.63 -8.04
CA ASN A 21 -11.55 -11.38 -6.85
C ASN A 21 -11.91 -12.81 -7.24
N ASN A 22 -11.29 -13.83 -6.65
CA ASN A 22 -11.65 -15.23 -6.89
C ASN A 22 -11.76 -15.62 -8.38
N LYS A 23 -10.84 -15.11 -9.22
CA LYS A 23 -10.79 -15.31 -10.69
C LYS A 23 -11.86 -14.57 -11.50
N GLU A 24 -12.58 -13.64 -10.89
CA GLU A 24 -13.57 -12.81 -11.57
C GLU A 24 -13.22 -11.30 -11.45
N PRO A 25 -13.41 -10.50 -12.51
CA PRO A 25 -13.20 -9.06 -12.44
C PRO A 25 -14.32 -8.40 -11.62
N LYS A 26 -13.94 -7.55 -10.66
CA LYS A 26 -14.87 -6.78 -9.81
C LYS A 26 -14.38 -5.35 -9.63
N VAL A 27 -15.30 -4.39 -9.67
CA VAL A 27 -15.05 -3.01 -9.24
C VAL A 27 -15.23 -2.91 -7.73
N PHE A 28 -14.29 -2.28 -7.05
CA PHE A 28 -14.25 -2.19 -5.59
C PHE A 28 -14.36 -0.74 -5.12
N SER A 29 -14.88 -0.59 -3.90
CA SER A 29 -14.63 0.59 -3.08
C SER A 29 -13.30 0.49 -2.34
N LEU A 30 -12.77 1.63 -1.88
CA LEU A 30 -11.53 1.66 -1.08
C LEU A 30 -11.65 0.81 0.18
N LEU A 31 -12.79 0.86 0.87
CA LEU A 31 -13.02 0.09 2.10
C LEU A 31 -13.00 -1.42 1.84
N GLU A 32 -13.57 -1.89 0.74
CA GLU A 32 -13.52 -3.31 0.37
C GLU A 32 -12.09 -3.79 0.12
N LEU A 33 -11.28 -3.01 -0.63
CA LEU A 33 -9.88 -3.35 -0.89
C LEU A 33 -9.07 -3.42 0.40
N LEU A 34 -9.24 -2.46 1.32
CA LEU A 34 -8.55 -2.47 2.61
C LEU A 34 -8.93 -3.69 3.45
N LYS A 35 -10.22 -4.07 3.48
CA LYS A 35 -10.67 -5.27 4.18
C LYS A 35 -10.09 -6.55 3.56
N LEU A 36 -10.06 -6.65 2.24
CA LEU A 36 -9.45 -7.79 1.54
C LEU A 36 -7.96 -7.90 1.84
N PHE A 37 -7.24 -6.78 1.82
CA PHE A 37 -5.83 -6.74 2.18
C PHE A 37 -5.58 -7.23 3.62
N LEU A 38 -6.37 -6.74 4.59
CA LEU A 38 -6.25 -7.18 5.98
C LEU A 38 -6.58 -8.67 6.17
N ASN A 39 -7.62 -9.18 5.49
CA ASN A 39 -7.97 -10.60 5.55
C ASN A 39 -6.87 -11.49 4.94
N HIS A 40 -6.29 -11.05 3.82
CA HIS A 40 -5.13 -11.73 3.25
C HIS A 40 -3.95 -11.72 4.24
N ARG A 41 -3.67 -10.58 4.89
CA ARG A 41 -2.58 -10.49 5.88
C ARG A 41 -2.81 -11.39 7.09
N LYS A 42 -4.04 -11.44 7.62
CA LYS A 42 -4.42 -12.39 8.69
C LYS A 42 -4.13 -13.83 8.26
N THR A 43 -4.51 -14.21 7.05
CA THR A 43 -4.26 -15.56 6.51
C THR A 43 -2.78 -15.88 6.40
N VAL A 44 -1.97 -14.93 5.90
CA VAL A 44 -0.52 -15.10 5.78
C VAL A 44 0.14 -15.28 7.15
N ILE A 45 -0.24 -14.47 8.14
CA ILE A 45 0.30 -14.57 9.50
C ILE A 45 -0.06 -15.92 10.12
N ILE A 46 -1.33 -16.34 10.03
CA ILE A 46 -1.77 -17.65 10.56
C ILE A 46 -0.94 -18.78 9.93
N ARG A 47 -0.75 -18.78 8.61
CA ARG A 47 0.06 -19.80 7.92
C ARG A 47 1.52 -19.77 8.35
N ARG A 48 2.12 -18.59 8.48
CA ARG A 48 3.50 -18.41 8.99
C ARG A 48 3.63 -18.98 10.41
N THR A 49 2.72 -18.61 11.31
CA THR A 49 2.72 -19.05 12.71
C THR A 49 2.52 -20.56 12.82
N ILE A 50 1.63 -21.16 12.02
CA ILE A 50 1.47 -22.63 11.98
C ILE A 50 2.75 -23.32 11.52
N PHE A 51 3.40 -22.80 10.48
CA PHE A 51 4.66 -23.36 9.97
C PHE A 51 5.77 -23.29 11.03
N GLU A 52 5.93 -22.14 11.68
CA GLU A 52 6.91 -21.96 12.77
C GLU A 52 6.60 -22.87 13.96
N LEU A 53 5.33 -23.01 14.33
CA LEU A 53 4.88 -23.88 15.41
C LEU A 53 5.18 -25.36 15.12
N GLN A 54 4.90 -25.83 13.90
CA GLN A 54 5.22 -27.20 13.49
C GLN A 54 6.73 -27.47 13.55
N LYS A 55 7.54 -26.52 13.07
CA LYS A 55 9.00 -26.60 13.12
C LYS A 55 9.51 -26.63 14.57
N ALA A 56 8.97 -25.76 15.43
CA ALA A 56 9.33 -25.69 16.84
C ALA A 56 8.95 -26.99 17.58
N ARG A 57 7.75 -27.53 17.37
CA ARG A 57 7.31 -28.81 17.94
C ARG A 57 8.17 -29.99 17.50
N ALA A 58 8.52 -30.05 16.22
CA ALA A 58 9.41 -31.09 15.71
C ALA A 58 10.79 -31.02 16.37
N ARG A 59 11.32 -29.81 16.59
CA ARG A 59 12.60 -29.62 17.28
C ARG A 59 12.51 -29.98 18.77
N ALA A 60 11.46 -29.53 19.47
CA ALA A 60 11.21 -29.85 20.87
C ALA A 60 11.14 -31.36 21.08
N HIS A 61 10.39 -32.06 20.23
CA HIS A 61 10.27 -33.53 20.28
C HIS A 61 11.64 -34.23 20.20
N ILE A 62 12.55 -33.80 19.32
CA ILE A 62 13.91 -34.35 19.27
C ILE A 62 14.68 -34.05 20.56
N LEU A 63 14.63 -32.81 21.04
CA LEU A 63 15.34 -32.38 22.25
C LEU A 63 14.85 -33.11 23.51
N GLU A 64 13.56 -33.38 23.63
CA GLU A 64 12.98 -34.19 24.71
C GLU A 64 13.55 -35.61 24.70
N GLY A 65 13.65 -36.24 23.54
CA GLY A 65 14.26 -37.56 23.40
C GLY A 65 15.74 -37.56 23.80
N LEU A 66 16.50 -36.56 23.34
CA LEU A 66 17.91 -36.39 23.73
C LEU A 66 18.08 -36.16 25.23
N LYS A 67 17.17 -35.40 25.86
CA LYS A 67 17.17 -35.19 27.31
C LYS A 67 16.94 -36.50 28.07
N ILE A 68 15.92 -37.27 27.69
CA ILE A 68 15.63 -38.59 28.29
C ILE A 68 16.84 -39.53 28.15
N ALA A 69 17.52 -39.50 27.00
CA ALA A 69 18.71 -40.29 26.75
C ALA A 69 19.90 -39.86 27.63
N LEU A 70 20.12 -38.56 27.80
CA LEU A 70 21.16 -38.03 28.67
C LEU A 70 20.90 -38.33 30.16
N ASP A 71 19.64 -38.26 30.60
CA ASP A 71 19.24 -38.58 31.97
C ASP A 71 19.45 -40.08 32.30
N ASN A 72 19.40 -40.96 31.28
CA ASN A 72 19.51 -42.42 31.42
C ASN A 72 20.70 -43.01 30.65
N ILE A 73 21.81 -42.27 30.56
CA ILE A 73 22.89 -42.56 29.60
C ILE A 73 23.50 -43.96 29.74
N ASP A 74 23.71 -44.45 30.95
CA ASP A 74 24.31 -45.77 31.18
C ASP A 74 23.40 -46.89 30.66
N ALA A 75 22.09 -46.76 30.85
CA ALA A 75 21.11 -47.72 30.37
C ALA A 75 20.98 -47.70 28.84
N VAL A 76 21.08 -46.51 28.23
CA VAL A 76 21.09 -46.31 26.77
C VAL A 76 22.34 -46.93 26.15
N ILE A 77 23.54 -46.64 26.70
CA ILE A 77 24.80 -47.21 26.22
C ILE A 77 24.81 -48.73 26.34
N ASN A 78 24.36 -49.28 27.47
CA ASN A 78 24.30 -50.72 27.66
C ASN A 78 23.38 -51.38 26.64
N LEU A 79 22.20 -50.79 26.39
CA LEU A 79 21.27 -51.28 25.37
C LEU A 79 21.92 -51.30 23.99
N ILE A 80 22.52 -50.18 23.58
CA ILE A 80 23.19 -50.06 22.26
C ILE A 80 24.34 -51.07 22.13
N LYS A 81 25.15 -51.28 23.18
CA LYS A 81 26.25 -52.26 23.17
C LYS A 81 25.77 -53.72 23.09
N THR A 82 24.60 -54.04 23.65
CA THR A 82 24.03 -55.39 23.62
C THR A 82 23.25 -55.70 22.34
N SER A 83 22.83 -54.67 21.60
CA SER A 83 22.11 -54.83 20.34
C SER A 83 23.02 -55.34 19.22
N ALA A 84 22.47 -56.17 18.33
CA ALA A 84 23.22 -56.80 17.24
C ALA A 84 23.46 -55.85 16.06
N ASP A 85 22.54 -54.91 15.83
CA ASP A 85 22.54 -53.97 14.71
C ASP A 85 21.83 -52.65 15.08
N THR A 86 21.93 -51.65 14.22
CA THR A 86 21.34 -50.31 14.45
C THR A 86 19.81 -50.36 14.54
N ASN A 87 19.17 -51.24 13.78
CA ASN A 87 17.71 -51.39 13.81
C ASN A 87 17.25 -52.00 15.14
N SER A 88 17.90 -53.07 15.64
CA SER A 88 17.56 -53.62 16.95
C SER A 88 17.85 -52.66 18.10
N ALA A 89 18.89 -51.83 18.00
CA ALA A 89 19.16 -50.77 18.98
C ALA A 89 18.05 -49.71 18.99
N ARG A 90 17.62 -49.26 17.80
CA ARG A 90 16.52 -48.30 17.64
C ARG A 90 15.22 -48.82 18.21
N ASP A 91 14.83 -50.05 17.85
CA ASP A 91 13.58 -50.66 18.31
C ASP A 91 13.61 -50.89 19.83
N GLY A 92 14.79 -51.22 20.38
CA GLY A 92 15.03 -51.30 21.82
C GLY A 92 14.89 -49.96 22.55
N LEU A 93 15.40 -48.87 21.96
CA LEU A 93 15.22 -47.52 22.50
C LEU A 93 13.74 -47.10 22.51
N MET A 94 13.02 -47.40 21.43
CA MET A 94 11.58 -47.13 21.33
C MET A 94 10.80 -47.91 22.38
N ALA A 95 11.04 -49.22 22.50
CA ALA A 95 10.30 -50.09 23.42
C ALA A 95 10.59 -49.78 24.90
N LYS A 96 11.86 -49.50 25.26
CA LYS A 96 12.28 -49.34 26.66
C LYS A 96 12.06 -47.93 27.22
N PHE A 97 12.21 -46.91 26.38
CA PHE A 97 12.11 -45.51 26.80
C PHE A 97 10.89 -44.78 26.23
N GLY A 98 10.02 -45.49 25.49
CA GLY A 98 8.80 -44.91 24.91
C GLY A 98 9.08 -43.85 23.84
N LEU A 99 10.24 -43.93 23.19
CA LEU A 99 10.70 -42.95 22.22
C LEU A 99 10.11 -43.21 20.84
N SER A 100 9.93 -42.15 20.06
CA SER A 100 9.61 -42.26 18.64
C SER A 100 10.80 -42.72 17.81
N GLU A 101 10.53 -43.20 16.59
CA GLU A 101 11.58 -43.57 15.64
C GLU A 101 12.55 -42.41 15.35
N LEU A 102 12.01 -41.18 15.19
CA LEU A 102 12.80 -39.97 14.95
C LEU A 102 13.72 -39.62 16.14
N GLN A 103 13.22 -39.73 17.37
CA GLN A 103 14.03 -39.51 18.57
C GLN A 103 15.12 -40.57 18.72
N SER A 104 14.77 -41.85 18.53
CA SER A 104 15.72 -42.95 18.63
C SER A 104 16.84 -42.82 17.61
N ASN A 105 16.53 -42.45 16.36
CA ASN A 105 17.55 -42.17 15.35
C ASN A 105 18.46 -41.00 15.77
N ALA A 106 17.88 -39.90 16.28
CA ALA A 106 18.65 -38.76 16.75
C ALA A 106 19.59 -39.09 17.93
N ILE A 107 19.19 -40.03 18.80
CA ILE A 107 20.02 -40.54 19.90
C ILE A 107 21.16 -41.40 19.36
N LEU A 108 20.90 -42.28 18.40
CA LEU A 108 21.94 -43.09 17.76
C LEU A 108 22.98 -42.24 17.02
N ASP A 109 22.56 -41.11 16.45
CA ASP A 109 23.43 -40.14 15.76
C ASP A 109 24.17 -39.18 16.72
N MET A 110 23.97 -39.31 18.05
CA MET A 110 24.69 -38.48 19.02
C MET A 110 26.20 -38.72 18.99
N ARG A 111 26.96 -37.64 19.19
CA ARG A 111 28.40 -37.71 19.40
C ARG A 111 28.72 -37.74 20.90
N LEU A 112 29.74 -38.50 21.30
CA LEU A 112 30.19 -38.58 22.69
C LEU A 112 30.53 -37.20 23.31
N SER A 113 30.91 -36.21 22.49
CA SER A 113 31.16 -34.83 22.96
C SER A 113 29.92 -34.16 23.58
N LYS A 114 28.71 -34.60 23.23
CA LYS A 114 27.44 -34.09 23.76
C LYS A 114 27.15 -34.52 25.19
N LEU A 115 27.97 -35.41 25.76
CA LEU A 115 27.85 -35.87 27.15
C LEU A 115 28.49 -34.92 28.16
N THR A 116 29.20 -33.89 27.71
CA THR A 116 29.80 -32.90 28.60
C THR A 116 28.71 -32.08 29.31
N GLY A 117 28.95 -31.69 30.56
CA GLY A 117 27.97 -30.93 31.36
C GLY A 117 27.50 -29.64 30.68
N LEU A 118 28.42 -28.92 30.03
CA LEU A 118 28.09 -27.71 29.28
C LEU A 118 27.12 -27.95 28.12
N GLU A 119 27.26 -29.09 27.40
CA GLU A 119 26.38 -29.41 26.29
C GLU A 119 24.98 -29.85 26.76
N ARG A 120 24.90 -30.48 27.94
CA ARG A 120 23.62 -30.78 28.59
C ARG A 120 22.89 -29.50 28.98
N GLU A 121 23.57 -28.56 29.64
CA GLU A 121 22.98 -27.27 30.02
C GLU A 121 22.47 -26.50 28.80
N LYS A 122 23.24 -26.48 27.71
CA LYS A 122 22.81 -25.87 26.44
C LYS A 122 21.57 -26.54 25.86
N LEU A 123 21.49 -27.87 25.88
CA LEU A 123 20.31 -28.61 25.40
C LEU A 123 19.07 -28.29 26.24
N GLU A 124 19.22 -28.22 27.57
CA GLU A 124 18.12 -27.88 28.48
C GLU A 124 17.67 -26.43 28.29
N ALA A 125 18.60 -25.50 28.08
CA ALA A 125 18.30 -24.11 27.74
C ALA A 125 17.57 -24.01 26.39
N GLU A 126 18.06 -24.68 25.34
CA GLU A 126 17.44 -24.69 24.01
C GLU A 126 16.01 -25.26 24.08
N LEU A 127 15.81 -26.37 24.81
CA LEU A 127 14.49 -26.95 25.00
C LEU A 127 13.53 -25.97 25.69
N LYS A 128 14.00 -25.28 26.73
CA LYS A 128 13.19 -24.29 27.44
C LYS A 128 12.78 -23.13 26.53
N GLU A 129 13.71 -22.56 25.77
CA GLU A 129 13.44 -21.47 24.83
C GLU A 129 12.41 -21.89 23.77
N ILE A 130 12.51 -23.12 23.26
CA ILE A 130 11.57 -23.64 22.26
C ILE A 130 10.19 -23.88 22.85
N LEU A 131 10.09 -24.36 24.09
CA LEU A 131 8.79 -24.50 24.77
C LEU A 131 8.11 -23.15 24.99
N GLU A 132 8.87 -22.13 25.41
CA GLU A 132 8.37 -20.76 25.52
C GLU A 132 7.92 -20.20 24.16
N LEU A 133 8.66 -20.52 23.08
CA LEU A 133 8.26 -20.14 21.73
C LEU A 133 6.97 -20.82 21.28
N ILE A 134 6.82 -22.13 21.55
CA ILE A 134 5.61 -22.90 21.23
C ILE A 134 4.40 -22.28 21.95
N GLU A 135 4.54 -21.95 23.24
CA GLU A 135 3.48 -21.33 24.02
C GLU A 135 3.07 -19.98 23.44
N LYS A 136 4.05 -19.13 23.08
CA LYS A 136 3.79 -17.84 22.41
C LYS A 136 3.06 -18.03 21.08
N LEU A 137 3.52 -18.95 20.24
CA LEU A 137 2.91 -19.21 18.92
C LEU A 137 1.49 -19.78 19.06
N ASP A 138 1.25 -20.68 20.01
CA ASP A 138 -0.09 -21.21 20.32
C ASP A 138 -1.02 -20.11 20.87
N ALA A 139 -0.51 -19.19 21.69
CA ALA A 139 -1.28 -18.05 22.17
C ALA A 139 -1.71 -17.13 21.02
N ILE A 140 -0.82 -16.88 20.05
CA ILE A 140 -1.13 -16.09 18.85
C ILE A 140 -2.25 -16.75 18.04
N LEU A 141 -2.21 -18.07 17.84
CA LEU A 141 -3.25 -18.77 17.06
C LEU A 141 -4.61 -18.82 17.77
N LYS A 142 -4.65 -18.73 19.10
CA LYS A 142 -5.89 -18.74 19.90
C LYS A 142 -6.56 -17.37 20.00
N SER A 143 -5.82 -16.28 19.77
CA SER A 143 -6.31 -14.92 20.01
C SER A 143 -6.26 -14.08 18.74
N GLU A 144 -7.43 -13.72 18.22
CA GLU A 144 -7.53 -12.82 17.07
C GLU A 144 -6.93 -11.43 17.38
N THR A 145 -7.10 -10.94 18.61
CA THR A 145 -6.55 -9.64 19.02
C THR A 145 -5.02 -9.60 18.95
N LEU A 146 -4.34 -10.70 19.26
CA LEU A 146 -2.88 -10.77 19.12
C LEU A 146 -2.45 -10.70 17.66
N ILE A 147 -3.18 -11.36 16.76
CA ILE A 147 -2.93 -11.30 15.32
C ILE A 147 -3.11 -9.86 14.81
N GLU A 148 -4.16 -9.17 15.24
CA GLU A 148 -4.41 -7.78 14.85
C GLU A 148 -3.32 -6.82 15.35
N ASN A 149 -2.81 -7.03 16.56
CA ASN A 149 -1.69 -6.25 17.10
C ASN A 149 -0.41 -6.51 16.29
N ILE A 150 -0.10 -7.76 15.95
CA ILE A 150 1.04 -8.09 15.09
C ILE A 150 0.92 -7.39 13.73
N ILE A 151 -0.27 -7.41 13.11
CA ILE A 151 -0.51 -6.71 11.83
C ILE A 151 -0.25 -5.22 11.99
N ARG A 152 -0.75 -4.61 13.07
CA ARG A 152 -0.57 -3.19 13.36
C ARG A 152 0.91 -2.84 13.49
N ASP A 153 1.65 -3.60 14.28
CA ASP A 153 3.06 -3.35 14.56
C ASP A 153 3.91 -3.50 13.29
N GLU A 154 3.68 -4.55 12.50
CA GLU A 154 4.33 -4.75 11.21
C GLU A 154 4.02 -3.59 10.22
N LEU A 155 2.77 -3.12 10.18
CA LEU A 155 2.40 -1.98 9.31
C LEU A 155 3.05 -0.66 9.78
N LEU A 156 3.17 -0.44 11.09
CA LEU A 156 3.86 0.72 11.64
C LEU A 156 5.36 0.68 11.36
N GLU A 157 5.97 -0.50 11.47
CA GLU A 157 7.37 -0.71 11.10
C GLU A 157 7.58 -0.39 9.61
N ILE A 158 6.77 -0.97 8.72
CA ILE A 158 6.84 -0.70 7.27
C ILE A 158 6.65 0.80 6.99
N LYS A 159 5.68 1.45 7.65
CA LYS A 159 5.44 2.90 7.53
C LYS A 159 6.67 3.70 7.92
N SER A 160 7.36 3.35 9.01
CA SER A 160 8.57 4.05 9.45
C SER A 160 9.74 3.84 8.48
N LYS A 161 9.92 2.61 7.99
CA LYS A 161 11.01 2.22 7.11
C LYS A 161 10.89 2.82 5.71
N PHE A 162 9.68 2.91 5.18
CA PHE A 162 9.39 3.37 3.81
C PHE A 162 8.63 4.71 3.78
N LYS A 163 8.81 5.55 4.80
CA LYS A 163 8.16 6.86 4.87
C LYS A 163 8.63 7.76 3.72
N CYS A 164 7.70 8.24 2.91
CA CYS A 164 7.94 9.29 1.93
C CYS A 164 7.03 10.51 2.23
N PRO A 165 7.55 11.75 2.15
CA PRO A 165 6.71 12.94 2.20
C PRO A 165 5.82 12.99 0.95
N ARG A 166 4.67 13.65 1.09
CA ARG A 166 3.74 13.86 -0.01
C ARG A 166 4.37 14.81 -1.05
N ILE A 167 4.29 14.44 -2.32
CA ILE A 167 4.85 15.23 -3.44
C ILE A 167 3.77 16.10 -4.10
N THR A 168 2.53 15.60 -4.18
CA THR A 168 1.40 16.30 -4.79
C THR A 168 0.66 17.15 -3.77
N ASP A 169 0.32 18.38 -4.13
CA ASP A 169 -0.62 19.18 -3.35
C ASP A 169 -2.06 18.94 -3.86
N ILE A 170 -3.06 18.96 -2.96
CA ILE A 170 -4.48 18.92 -3.36
C ILE A 170 -5.05 20.28 -3.05
N VAL A 171 -5.41 21.00 -4.11
CA VAL A 171 -6.08 22.28 -4.03
C VAL A 171 -7.51 22.06 -4.52
N ASP A 172 -8.48 22.52 -3.74
CA ASP A 172 -9.87 22.59 -4.19
C ASP A 172 -9.96 23.77 -5.17
N ASP A 173 -9.88 23.47 -6.46
CA ASP A 173 -10.09 24.45 -7.53
C ASP A 173 -11.49 24.19 -8.10
N TYR A 174 -12.38 25.16 -7.89
CA TYR A 174 -13.77 25.10 -8.38
C TYR A 174 -13.97 25.95 -9.63
N ASP A 175 -12.95 26.70 -10.04
CA ASP A 175 -13.03 27.59 -11.20
C ASP A 175 -12.48 26.82 -12.41
N ASP A 176 -13.36 26.05 -13.05
CA ASP A 176 -13.11 25.61 -14.42
C ASP A 176 -12.82 26.88 -15.24
N ILE A 177 -11.70 26.91 -15.98
CA ILE A 177 -11.40 28.03 -16.87
C ILE A 177 -12.60 28.16 -17.82
N ASP A 178 -13.30 29.28 -17.81
CA ASP A 178 -14.47 29.46 -18.69
C ASP A 178 -14.03 29.89 -20.09
N VAL A 179 -14.96 29.99 -21.05
CA VAL A 179 -14.61 30.48 -22.40
C VAL A 179 -14.34 31.99 -22.36
N GLU A 180 -15.04 32.69 -21.47
CA GLU A 180 -14.90 34.11 -21.15
C GLU A 180 -13.48 34.43 -20.67
N ASP A 181 -12.87 33.55 -19.88
CA ASP A 181 -11.49 33.68 -19.40
C ASP A 181 -10.42 33.53 -20.50
N LEU A 182 -10.80 33.06 -21.68
CA LEU A 182 -9.92 32.99 -22.86
C LEU A 182 -9.95 34.29 -23.68
N ILE A 183 -10.99 35.11 -23.49
CA ILE A 183 -11.14 36.38 -24.18
C ILE A 183 -10.24 37.40 -23.48
N PRO A 184 -9.35 38.12 -24.20
CA PRO A 184 -8.57 39.17 -23.58
C PRO A 184 -9.50 40.32 -23.17
N ASN A 185 -9.37 40.74 -21.92
CA ASN A 185 -10.12 41.88 -21.41
C ASN A 185 -9.53 43.18 -21.96
N GLU A 186 -10.07 43.66 -23.09
CA GLU A 186 -9.61 44.84 -23.80
C GLU A 186 -10.62 45.98 -23.68
N ASN A 187 -10.14 47.22 -23.78
CA ASN A 187 -11.01 48.40 -23.79
C ASN A 187 -11.70 48.53 -25.16
N MET A 188 -13.02 48.40 -25.15
CA MET A 188 -13.89 48.40 -26.31
C MET A 188 -14.77 49.65 -26.32
N VAL A 189 -15.03 50.14 -27.52
CA VAL A 189 -16.02 51.17 -27.79
C VAL A 189 -17.25 50.50 -28.35
N VAL A 190 -18.39 50.67 -27.69
CA VAL A 190 -19.69 50.16 -28.12
C VAL A 190 -20.53 51.33 -28.62
N THR A 191 -21.00 51.21 -29.87
CA THR A 191 -21.86 52.22 -30.51
C THR A 191 -23.20 51.61 -30.85
N ILE A 192 -24.28 52.30 -30.48
CA ILE A 192 -25.66 51.93 -30.81
C ILE A 192 -26.21 53.03 -31.73
N THR A 193 -26.68 52.65 -32.92
CA THR A 193 -27.32 53.58 -33.86
C THR A 193 -28.81 53.72 -33.59
N HIS A 194 -29.41 54.78 -34.12
CA HIS A 194 -30.84 55.05 -33.97
C HIS A 194 -31.73 53.93 -34.54
N ARG A 195 -31.26 53.22 -35.58
CA ARG A 195 -31.94 52.02 -36.12
C ARG A 195 -31.69 50.74 -35.32
N GLY A 196 -31.03 50.84 -34.16
CA GLY A 196 -30.73 49.71 -33.29
C GLY A 196 -29.54 48.86 -33.73
N TYR A 197 -28.67 49.36 -34.62
CA TYR A 197 -27.45 48.64 -34.98
C TYR A 197 -26.40 48.78 -33.88
N ILE A 198 -25.99 47.65 -33.30
CA ILE A 198 -25.00 47.60 -32.22
C ILE A 198 -23.68 47.07 -32.78
N LYS A 199 -22.59 47.82 -32.58
CA LYS A 199 -21.24 47.41 -32.97
C LYS A 199 -20.26 47.69 -31.85
N ARG A 200 -19.32 46.77 -31.63
CA ARG A 200 -18.14 46.94 -30.77
C ARG A 200 -16.86 47.03 -31.60
N VAL A 201 -15.96 47.93 -31.23
CA VAL A 201 -14.65 48.12 -31.89
C VAL A 201 -13.59 48.36 -30.81
N PRO A 202 -12.37 47.80 -30.91
CA PRO A 202 -11.30 48.10 -29.97
C PRO A 202 -10.98 49.60 -29.95
N SER A 203 -10.77 50.18 -28.77
CA SER A 203 -10.47 51.62 -28.63
C SER A 203 -9.24 52.04 -29.44
N LYS A 204 -8.26 51.14 -29.64
CA LYS A 204 -7.06 51.38 -30.48
C LYS A 204 -7.42 51.62 -31.94
N SER A 205 -8.41 50.90 -32.47
CA SER A 205 -8.88 51.07 -33.86
C SER A 205 -9.74 52.31 -34.04
N TYR A 206 -10.28 52.85 -32.95
CA TYR A 206 -11.06 54.09 -32.92
C TYR A 206 -10.19 55.35 -32.74
N GLU A 207 -8.86 55.20 -32.63
CA GLU A 207 -7.96 56.34 -32.45
C GLU A 207 -7.99 57.35 -33.61
N LYS A 208 -7.83 58.61 -33.24
CA LYS A 208 -7.97 59.79 -34.09
C LYS A 208 -6.72 59.95 -34.97
N GLN A 209 -6.87 59.91 -36.29
CA GLN A 209 -5.81 60.38 -37.19
C GLN A 209 -5.70 61.91 -37.06
N LYS A 210 -4.50 62.44 -36.76
CA LYS A 210 -4.26 63.89 -36.65
C LYS A 210 -4.42 64.57 -38.03
N ARG A 211 -5.63 65.07 -38.31
CA ARG A 211 -6.01 66.25 -39.12
C ARG A 211 -7.41 66.03 -39.70
N GLY A 212 -8.41 66.75 -39.18
CA GLY A 212 -9.64 67.17 -39.88
C GLY A 212 -10.53 66.14 -40.62
N GLY A 213 -10.24 64.84 -40.56
CA GLY A 213 -10.97 63.81 -41.29
C GLY A 213 -11.64 62.83 -40.34
N LYS A 214 -12.91 62.49 -40.64
CA LYS A 214 -13.72 61.47 -39.96
C LYS A 214 -12.85 60.23 -39.65
N GLY A 215 -12.86 59.78 -38.40
CA GLY A 215 -12.04 58.68 -37.90
C GLY A 215 -12.19 57.41 -38.75
N LYS A 216 -11.11 56.62 -38.83
CA LYS A 216 -10.87 55.66 -39.92
C LYS A 216 -11.73 54.39 -39.91
N VAL A 217 -12.70 54.24 -39.01
CA VAL A 217 -13.73 53.19 -39.09
C VAL A 217 -15.03 53.75 -38.50
N ALA A 218 -15.58 54.80 -39.11
CA ALA A 218 -16.98 55.09 -38.91
C ALA A 218 -17.78 53.90 -39.45
N VAL A 219 -18.71 53.39 -38.65
CA VAL A 219 -19.74 52.43 -39.08
C VAL A 219 -20.24 52.88 -40.46
N THR A 220 -20.22 52.00 -41.47
CA THR A 220 -20.92 52.24 -42.72
C THR A 220 -22.41 52.25 -42.42
N THR A 221 -22.89 53.39 -41.93
CA THR A 221 -24.29 53.70 -41.75
C THR A 221 -24.92 53.76 -43.14
N TYR A 222 -26.06 53.09 -43.31
CA TYR A 222 -26.96 53.38 -44.43
C TYR A 222 -27.29 54.89 -44.40
N ASP A 223 -27.60 55.48 -45.56
CA ASP A 223 -27.99 56.89 -45.63
C ASP A 223 -29.08 57.19 -44.57
N ASP A 224 -28.80 58.20 -43.74
CA ASP A 224 -29.56 58.70 -42.58
C ASP A 224 -29.50 57.91 -41.25
N ASP A 225 -28.58 56.97 -41.03
CA ASP A 225 -28.37 56.37 -39.70
C ASP A 225 -27.26 57.11 -38.91
N PHE A 226 -27.52 57.46 -37.65
CA PHE A 226 -26.58 58.15 -36.75
C PHE A 226 -26.44 57.43 -35.41
N ILE A 227 -25.33 57.68 -34.71
CA ILE A 227 -25.03 57.06 -33.41
C ILE A 227 -25.86 57.76 -32.32
N GLU A 228 -26.69 57.01 -31.61
CA GLU A 228 -27.54 57.50 -30.52
C GLU A 228 -26.84 57.37 -29.17
N SER A 229 -26.18 56.23 -28.91
CA SER A 229 -25.48 55.97 -27.64
C SER A 229 -24.05 55.49 -27.88
N PHE A 230 -23.16 55.94 -26.98
CA PHE A 230 -21.73 55.68 -27.02
C PHE A 230 -21.21 55.31 -25.64
N PHE A 231 -20.62 54.11 -25.51
CA PHE A 231 -20.06 53.62 -24.26
C PHE A 231 -18.62 53.13 -24.47
N THR A 232 -17.77 53.35 -23.47
CA THR A 232 -16.48 52.69 -23.34
C THR A 232 -16.59 51.67 -22.22
N CYS A 233 -16.39 50.40 -22.53
CA CYS A 233 -16.44 49.32 -21.56
C CYS A 233 -15.31 48.33 -21.83
N MET A 234 -14.96 47.55 -20.82
CA MET A 234 -14.06 46.42 -21.03
C MET A 234 -14.82 45.26 -21.69
N SER A 235 -14.11 44.37 -22.39
CA SER A 235 -14.71 43.22 -23.06
C SER A 235 -15.56 42.34 -22.14
N HIS A 236 -15.23 42.28 -20.85
CA HIS A 236 -15.93 41.46 -19.85
C HIS A 236 -17.00 42.20 -19.06
N ASP A 237 -17.16 43.52 -19.28
CA ASP A 237 -18.19 44.29 -18.57
C ASP A 237 -19.58 43.97 -19.15
N THR A 238 -20.58 43.86 -18.27
CA THR A 238 -21.98 43.71 -18.68
C THR A 238 -22.63 45.10 -18.80
N LEU A 239 -23.27 45.38 -19.95
CA LEU A 239 -23.98 46.63 -20.26
C LEU A 239 -25.49 46.49 -20.11
#